data_AF-A0A538SK13-F1
#
_entry.id   AF-A0A538SK13-F1
#
_cell.length_a   1.000
_cell.length_b   1.000
_cell.length_c   1.000
_cell.angle_alpha   90.00
_cell.angle_beta   90.00
_cell.angle_gamma   90.00
#
_symmetry.space_group_name_H-M   'P 1'
#
loop_
_entity.id
_entity.type
_entity.pdbx_description
1 polymer ?
#
loop_
_entity_poly.entity_id
_entity_poly.type
_entity_poly.pdbx_seq_one_letter_code
_entity_poly.pdbx_strand_id
1 'polypeptide(L)'
;MELRSLAEVHRTVPIPVAGSWFRRLFAFAGPAYLVSVGYMDPGNWATDLAGGSRFGYQLIWVLLMSNLMAVLLQTLSARLGVVTGKDLAQACRDYYPRALVYPLWVLCEIAIVACDLAEVLGAAIGLKLLFGVPLLWGV
;
A
#
# COMPACT_ATOMS: atom_id res chain seq x y z
N MET A 1 -1.85 -22.72 -18.86
CA MET A 1 -0.76 -21.75 -18.65
C MET A 1 -0.99 -21.14 -17.28
N GLU A 2 -0.18 -21.47 -16.29
CA GLU A 2 -0.32 -20.94 -14.92
C GLU A 2 0.01 -19.44 -14.95
N LEU A 3 -1.00 -18.58 -14.81
CA LEU A 3 -0.79 -17.14 -14.72
C LEU A 3 -0.12 -16.84 -13.39
N ARG A 4 1.19 -16.57 -13.42
CA ARG A 4 1.94 -16.14 -12.23
C ARG A 4 1.66 -14.67 -11.95
N SER A 5 1.43 -14.34 -10.69
CA SER A 5 1.33 -12.94 -10.27
C SER A 5 2.61 -12.18 -10.61
N LEU A 6 2.49 -10.99 -11.19
CA LEU A 6 3.61 -10.12 -11.59
C LEU A 6 4.67 -10.86 -12.42
N ALA A 7 4.26 -11.53 -13.50
CA ALA A 7 5.12 -12.43 -14.29
C ALA A 7 6.46 -11.80 -14.74
N GLU A 8 6.51 -10.49 -14.92
CA GLU A 8 7.71 -9.72 -15.32
C GLU A 8 8.77 -9.65 -14.22
N VAL A 9 8.35 -9.64 -12.95
CA VAL A 9 9.25 -9.43 -11.79
C VAL A 9 9.15 -10.53 -10.72
N HIS A 10 8.35 -11.57 -10.98
CA HIS A 10 8.11 -12.67 -10.04
C HIS A 10 9.40 -13.42 -9.71
N ARG A 11 9.78 -13.45 -8.42
CA ARG A 11 10.99 -14.12 -7.89
C ARG A 11 12.31 -13.63 -8.50
N THR A 12 12.40 -12.35 -8.87
CA THR A 12 13.62 -11.75 -9.42
C THR A 12 14.73 -11.57 -8.39
N VAL A 13 14.40 -11.30 -7.13
CA VAL A 13 15.39 -11.09 -6.05
C VAL A 13 15.71 -12.43 -5.37
N PRO A 14 16.96 -12.93 -5.46
CA PRO A 14 17.35 -14.15 -4.76
C PRO A 14 17.46 -13.89 -3.25
N ILE A 15 16.79 -14.70 -2.43
CA ILE A 15 16.86 -14.61 -0.97
C ILE A 15 18.08 -15.42 -0.49
N PRO A 16 19.09 -14.81 0.13
CA PRO A 16 20.29 -15.53 0.55
C PRO A 16 19.97 -16.56 1.66
N VAL A 17 20.07 -17.84 1.32
CA VAL A 17 19.81 -18.97 2.23
C VAL A 17 20.95 -19.17 3.23
N ALA A 18 22.17 -18.73 2.90
CA ALA A 18 23.31 -18.66 3.81
C ALA A 18 23.85 -17.21 3.85
N GLY A 19 23.92 -16.61 5.03
CA GLY A 19 24.36 -15.22 5.22
C GLY A 19 23.88 -14.59 6.53
N SER A 20 24.35 -13.37 6.81
CA SER A 20 23.94 -12.60 7.99
C SER A 20 22.46 -12.18 7.90
N TRP A 21 21.81 -12.07 9.06
CA TRP A 21 20.42 -11.62 9.19
C TRP A 21 20.16 -10.30 8.43
N PHE A 22 21.11 -9.36 8.48
CA PHE A 22 21.04 -8.09 7.74
C PHE A 22 20.94 -8.26 6.22
N ARG A 23 21.69 -9.18 5.61
CA ARG A 23 21.62 -9.41 4.16
C ARG A 23 20.26 -9.95 3.73
N ARG A 24 19.64 -10.79 4.56
CA ARG A 24 18.26 -11.25 4.33
C ARG A 24 17.27 -10.11 4.49
N LEU A 25 17.42 -9.25 5.50
CA LEU A 25 16.55 -8.09 5.71
C LEU A 25 16.55 -7.15 4.49
N PHE A 26 17.73 -6.82 3.95
CA PHE A 26 17.84 -5.96 2.77
C PHE A 26 17.15 -6.52 1.52
N ALA A 27 17.09 -7.85 1.36
CA ALA A 27 16.36 -8.46 0.24
C ALA A 27 14.85 -8.22 0.30
N PHE A 28 14.28 -8.02 1.49
CA PHE A 28 12.85 -7.74 1.69
C PHE A 28 12.53 -6.24 1.85
N ALA A 29 13.55 -5.39 1.96
CA ALA A 29 13.37 -3.96 2.21
C ALA A 29 12.64 -3.25 1.06
N GLY A 30 12.91 -3.61 -0.20
CA GLY A 30 12.28 -3.01 -1.38
C GLY A 30 10.76 -3.18 -1.39
N PRO A 31 10.24 -4.43 -1.38
CA PRO A 31 8.79 -4.67 -1.31
C PRO A 31 8.14 -4.06 -0.08
N ALA A 32 8.79 -4.10 1.09
CA ALA A 32 8.26 -3.48 2.30
C ALA A 32 8.14 -1.96 2.15
N TYR A 33 9.15 -1.31 1.58
CA TYR A 33 9.16 0.13 1.34
C TYR A 33 8.04 0.56 0.38
N LEU A 34 7.85 -0.16 -0.73
CA LEU A 34 6.77 0.12 -1.69
C LEU A 34 5.38 0.10 -1.04
N VAL A 35 5.14 -0.83 -0.11
CA VAL A 35 3.89 -0.88 0.64
C VAL A 35 3.81 0.26 1.65
N SER A 36 4.89 0.56 2.37
CA SER A 36 4.90 1.60 3.40
C SER A 36 4.68 3.02 2.85
N VAL A 37 5.17 3.33 1.65
CA VAL A 37 4.97 4.65 1.02
C VAL A 37 3.48 4.94 0.80
N GLY A 38 2.69 3.93 0.45
CA GLY A 38 1.24 4.09 0.27
C GLY A 38 0.47 4.44 1.56
N TYR A 39 1.04 4.20 2.75
CA TYR A 39 0.45 4.64 4.04
C TYR A 39 0.85 6.07 4.42
N MET A 40 1.72 6.71 3.64
CA MET A 40 2.22 8.07 3.85
C MET A 40 1.64 9.07 2.86
N ASP A 41 0.51 8.73 2.23
CA ASP A 41 -0.14 9.54 1.21
C ASP A 41 -0.73 10.86 1.77
N PRO A 42 -0.87 11.90 0.93
CA PRO A 42 -1.44 13.18 1.34
C PRO A 42 -2.88 13.11 1.87
N GLY A 43 -3.64 12.05 1.53
CA GLY A 43 -5.01 11.86 1.98
C GLY A 43 -5.10 11.71 3.50
N ASN A 44 -4.18 10.96 4.10
CA ASN A 44 -4.12 10.76 5.54
C ASN A 44 -3.63 12.01 6.31
N TRP A 45 -2.80 12.84 5.69
CA TRP A 45 -2.23 14.03 6.36
C TRP A 45 -3.30 15.05 6.74
N ALA A 46 -4.31 15.23 5.88
CA ALA A 46 -5.39 16.18 6.14
C ALA A 46 -6.17 15.80 7.42
N THR A 47 -6.49 14.52 7.60
CA THR A 47 -7.18 14.02 8.80
C THR A 47 -6.30 14.06 10.03
N ASP A 48 -5.02 13.75 9.90
CA ASP A 48 -4.07 13.78 11.03
C ASP A 48 -3.82 15.20 11.53
N LEU A 49 -3.65 16.17 10.61
CA LEU A 49 -3.50 17.58 10.95
C LEU A 49 -4.79 18.15 11.55
N ALA A 50 -5.96 17.84 10.97
CA ALA A 50 -7.24 18.27 11.51
C ALA A 50 -7.49 17.67 12.90
N GLY A 51 -7.19 16.38 13.08
CA GLY A 51 -7.29 15.67 14.36
C GLY A 51 -6.36 16.26 15.41
N GLY A 52 -5.08 16.49 15.07
CA GLY A 52 -4.10 17.11 15.95
C GLY A 52 -4.46 18.55 16.33
N SER A 53 -5.00 19.34 15.39
CA SER A 53 -5.42 20.72 15.66
C SER A 53 -6.61 20.82 16.62
N ARG A 54 -7.51 19.82 16.61
CA ARG A 54 -8.74 19.81 17.43
C ARG A 54 -8.56 19.08 18.76
N PHE A 55 -7.82 17.98 18.77
CA PHE A 55 -7.71 17.06 19.92
C PHE A 55 -6.29 17.00 20.50
N GLY A 56 -5.34 17.76 19.96
CA GLY A 56 -3.94 17.71 20.37
C GLY A 56 -3.38 16.28 20.25
N TYR A 57 -2.73 15.81 21.31
CA TYR A 57 -2.09 14.49 21.34
C TYR A 57 -3.02 13.32 21.72
N GLN A 58 -4.31 13.58 21.95
CA GLN A 58 -5.25 12.55 22.43
C GLN A 58 -5.45 11.39 21.43
N LEU A 59 -5.19 11.62 20.14
CA LEU A 59 -5.41 10.62 19.08
C LEU A 59 -4.15 9.79 18.74
N ILE A 60 -3.00 10.06 19.36
CA ILE A 60 -1.76 9.31 19.08
C ILE A 60 -1.94 7.80 19.34
N TRP A 61 -2.67 7.43 20.39
CA TRP A 61 -2.89 6.01 20.69
C TRP A 61 -3.74 5.33 19.59
N VAL A 62 -4.70 6.04 18.99
CA VAL A 62 -5.52 5.55 17.87
C VAL A 62 -4.63 5.32 16.65
N LEU A 63 -3.76 6.28 16.35
CA LEU A 63 -2.78 6.19 15.26
C LEU A 63 -1.85 4.97 15.45
N LEU A 64 -1.37 4.74 16.68
CA LEU A 64 -0.55 3.57 17.02
C LEU A 64 -1.32 2.27 16.79
N MET A 65 -2.56 2.16 17.27
CA MET A 65 -3.39 0.96 17.10
C MET A 65 -3.72 0.70 15.63
N SER A 66 -3.98 1.75 14.84
CA SER A 66 -4.19 1.66 13.39
C SER A 66 -2.96 1.09 12.68
N ASN A 67 -1.77 1.59 13.01
CA ASN A 67 -0.51 1.09 12.44
C ASN A 67 -0.22 -0.37 12.83
N LEU A 68 -0.51 -0.78 14.07
CA LEU A 68 -0.37 -2.18 14.48
C LEU A 68 -1.30 -3.10 13.68
N MET A 69 -2.54 -2.67 13.41
CA MET A 69 -3.46 -3.41 12.55
C MET A 69 -2.94 -3.52 11.12
N ALA A 70 -2.42 -2.43 10.56
CA ALA A 70 -1.82 -2.43 9.23
C ALA A 70 -0.65 -3.44 9.14
N VAL A 71 0.27 -3.43 10.11
CA VAL A 71 1.39 -4.38 10.18
C VAL A 71 0.91 -5.82 10.24
N LEU A 72 -0.14 -6.11 11.03
CA LEU A 72 -0.73 -7.44 11.10
C LEU A 72 -1.27 -7.89 9.74
N LEU A 73 -2.11 -7.09 9.10
CA LEU A 73 -2.74 -7.42 7.81
C LEU A 73 -1.71 -7.55 6.68
N GLN A 74 -0.70 -6.68 6.64
CA GLN A 74 0.37 -6.78 5.64
C GLN A 74 1.28 -7.97 5.86
N THR A 75 1.52 -8.35 7.12
CA THR A 75 2.24 -9.60 7.43
C THR A 75 1.47 -10.82 6.93
N LEU A 76 0.14 -10.85 7.10
CA LEU A 76 -0.69 -11.95 6.60
C LEU A 76 -0.69 -12.01 5.06
N SER A 77 -0.85 -10.86 4.40
CA SER A 77 -0.82 -10.75 2.94
C SER A 77 0.53 -11.17 2.36
N ALA A 78 1.63 -10.74 2.99
CA ALA A 78 2.98 -11.15 2.60
C ALA A 78 3.18 -12.66 2.80
N ARG A 79 2.72 -13.22 3.92
CA ARG A 79 2.80 -14.67 4.18
C ARG A 79 2.02 -15.48 3.15
N LEU A 80 0.84 -15.02 2.74
CA LEU A 80 0.08 -15.65 1.66
C LEU A 80 0.92 -15.71 0.38
N GLY A 81 1.49 -14.57 -0.05
CA GLY A 81 2.32 -14.49 -1.25
C GLY A 81 3.57 -15.36 -1.20
N VAL A 82 4.28 -15.37 -0.08
CA VAL A 82 5.50 -16.17 0.10
C VAL A 82 5.21 -17.67 0.14
N VAL A 83 4.15 -18.09 0.85
CA VAL A 83 3.83 -19.52 1.04
C VAL A 83 3.17 -20.11 -0.21
N THR A 84 2.19 -19.42 -0.78
CA THR A 84 1.38 -19.96 -1.89
C THR A 84 1.94 -19.62 -3.26
N GLY A 85 2.79 -18.60 -3.36
CA GLY A 85 3.25 -18.06 -4.65
C GLY A 85 2.18 -17.30 -5.43
N LYS A 86 1.01 -17.05 -4.83
CA LYS A 86 -0.14 -16.36 -5.43
C LYS A 86 -0.37 -15.02 -4.75
N ASP A 87 -0.87 -14.05 -5.51
CA ASP A 87 -1.39 -12.82 -4.89
C ASP A 87 -2.79 -13.07 -4.28
N LEU A 88 -3.26 -12.09 -3.50
CA LEU A 88 -4.56 -12.18 -2.83
C LEU A 88 -5.73 -12.25 -3.84
N ALA A 89 -5.63 -11.60 -5.00
CA ALA A 89 -6.68 -11.62 -6.01
C ALA A 89 -6.80 -13.02 -6.66
N GLN A 90 -5.68 -13.67 -6.93
CA GLN A 90 -5.61 -15.06 -7.40
C GLN A 90 -6.17 -16.01 -6.34
N ALA A 91 -5.80 -15.85 -5.08
CA ALA A 91 -6.34 -16.65 -3.98
C ALA A 91 -7.87 -16.47 -3.85
N CYS A 92 -8.37 -15.23 -3.89
CA CYS A 92 -9.81 -14.95 -3.89
C CYS A 92 -10.53 -15.58 -5.08
N ARG A 93 -9.93 -15.53 -6.28
CA ARG A 93 -10.50 -16.14 -7.48
C ARG A 93 -10.57 -17.66 -7.40
N ASP A 94 -9.63 -18.30 -6.71
CA ASP A 94 -9.59 -19.75 -6.55
C ASP A 94 -10.60 -20.25 -5.50
N TYR A 95 -10.85 -19.47 -4.45
CA TYR A 95 -11.74 -19.87 -3.34
C TYR A 95 -13.19 -19.39 -3.48
N TYR A 96 -13.45 -18.29 -4.19
CA TYR A 96 -14.79 -17.71 -4.31
C TYR A 96 -15.44 -17.95 -5.68
N PRO A 97 -16.79 -18.02 -5.74
CA PRO A 97 -17.49 -18.06 -7.01
C PRO A 97 -17.27 -16.76 -7.79
N ARG A 98 -17.27 -16.85 -9.13
CA ARG A 98 -17.03 -15.68 -10.02
C ARG A 98 -17.95 -14.50 -9.74
N ALA A 99 -19.19 -14.76 -9.32
CA ALA A 99 -20.15 -13.73 -8.95
C ALA A 99 -19.69 -12.81 -7.81
N LEU A 100 -18.80 -13.30 -6.92
CA LEU A 100 -18.23 -12.50 -5.83
C LEU A 100 -16.88 -11.87 -6.21
N VAL A 101 -16.13 -12.51 -7.10
CA VAL A 101 -14.83 -12.01 -7.58
C VAL A 101 -14.97 -10.71 -8.36
N TYR A 102 -15.97 -10.58 -9.24
CA TYR A 102 -16.15 -9.35 -10.03
C TYR A 102 -16.46 -8.12 -9.16
N PRO A 103 -17.40 -8.18 -8.18
CA PRO A 103 -17.59 -7.08 -7.23
C PRO A 103 -16.32 -6.73 -6.44
N LEU A 104 -15.55 -7.75 -5.98
CA LEU A 104 -14.29 -7.51 -5.27
C LEU A 104 -13.27 -6.78 -6.15
N TRP A 105 -13.16 -7.17 -7.41
CA TRP A 105 -12.31 -6.48 -8.37
C TRP A 105 -12.74 -5.03 -8.58
N VAL A 106 -14.03 -4.76 -8.82
CA VAL A 106 -14.56 -3.39 -8.97
C VAL A 106 -14.29 -2.55 -7.72
N LEU A 107 -14.44 -3.12 -6.52
CA LEU A 107 -14.15 -2.41 -5.27
C LEU A 107 -12.67 -2.04 -5.17
N CYS A 108 -11.76 -2.94 -5.55
CA CYS A 108 -10.33 -2.67 -5.59
C CYS A 108 -9.96 -1.58 -6.61
N GLU A 109 -10.57 -1.60 -7.80
CA GLU A 109 -10.38 -0.56 -8.83
C GLU A 109 -10.84 0.82 -8.32
N ILE A 110 -12.02 0.89 -7.68
CA ILE A 110 -12.51 2.14 -7.09
C ILE A 110 -11.56 2.62 -5.99
N ALA A 111 -11.06 1.71 -5.15
CA ALA A 111 -10.15 2.06 -4.07
C ALA A 111 -8.82 2.63 -4.58
N ILE A 112 -8.22 2.03 -5.63
CA ILE A 112 -6.95 2.53 -6.17
C ILE A 112 -7.14 3.86 -6.91
N VAL A 113 -8.26 4.07 -7.61
CA VAL A 113 -8.60 5.36 -8.25
C VAL A 113 -8.80 6.45 -7.19
N ALA A 114 -9.42 6.13 -6.05
CA ALA A 114 -9.56 7.08 -4.95
C ALA A 114 -8.21 7.43 -4.31
N CYS A 115 -7.29 6.48 -4.20
CA CYS A 115 -5.92 6.69 -3.74
C CYS A 115 -5.15 7.63 -4.68
N ASP A 116 -5.17 7.33 -5.99
CA ASP A 116 -4.50 8.14 -7.02
C ASP A 116 -5.04 9.59 -7.04
N LEU A 117 -6.35 9.78 -6.89
CA LEU A 117 -6.95 11.12 -6.79
C LEU A 117 -6.38 11.92 -5.60
N ALA A 118 -6.18 11.29 -4.44
CA ALA A 118 -5.60 11.94 -3.28
C ALA A 118 -4.12 12.32 -3.52
N GLU A 119 -3.35 11.44 -4.17
CA GLU A 119 -1.95 11.69 -4.53
C GLU A 119 -1.82 12.85 -5.53
N VAL A 120 -2.61 12.85 -6.60
CA VAL A 120 -2.61 13.92 -7.63
C VAL A 120 -2.97 15.27 -7.01
N LEU A 121 -4.02 15.33 -6.17
CA LEU A 121 -4.40 16.56 -5.49
C LEU A 121 -3.32 17.04 -4.54
N GLY A 122 -2.72 16.14 -3.76
CA GLY A 122 -1.63 16.44 -2.86
C GLY A 122 -0.39 16.99 -3.59
N ALA A 123 -0.02 16.36 -4.71
CA ALA A 123 1.07 16.80 -5.57
C ALA A 123 0.81 18.17 -6.18
N ALA A 124 -0.39 18.40 -6.73
CA ALA A 124 -0.78 19.68 -7.33
C ALA A 124 -0.75 20.83 -6.29
N ILE A 125 -1.25 20.58 -5.08
CA ILE A 125 -1.18 21.54 -3.96
C ILE A 125 0.29 21.76 -3.55
N GLY A 126 1.09 20.71 -3.46
CA GLY A 126 2.52 20.80 -3.18
C GLY A 126 3.26 21.69 -4.18
N LEU A 127 3.06 21.47 -5.48
CA LEU A 127 3.65 22.28 -6.55
C LEU A 127 3.21 23.75 -6.47
N LYS A 128 1.93 24.00 -6.17
CA LYS A 128 1.43 25.36 -5.95
C LYS A 128 2.12 26.05 -4.77
N LEU A 129 2.34 25.34 -3.66
CA LEU A 129 2.98 25.90 -2.47
C LEU A 129 4.48 26.13 -2.65
N LEU A 130 5.19 25.21 -3.33
CA LEU A 130 6.64 25.31 -3.55
C LEU A 130 7.01 26.32 -4.65
N PHE A 131 6.28 26.30 -5.76
CA PHE A 131 6.67 27.01 -6.99
C PHE A 131 5.65 28.06 -7.44
N GLY A 132 4.53 28.20 -6.74
CA GLY A 132 3.46 29.14 -7.11
C GLY A 132 2.69 28.75 -8.37
N VAL A 133 2.85 27.52 -8.87
CA VAL A 133 2.18 27.04 -10.10
C VAL A 133 0.67 26.99 -9.88
N PRO A 134 -0.17 27.49 -10.81
CA PRO A 134 -1.62 27.39 -10.66
C PRO A 134 -2.08 25.93 -10.68
N LEU A 135 -3.07 25.59 -9.84
CA LEU A 135 -3.58 24.22 -9.68
C LEU A 135 -3.97 23.53 -11.00
N LEU A 136 -4.56 24.28 -11.93
CA LEU A 136 -4.94 23.78 -13.27
C LEU A 136 -3.76 23.24 -14.09
N TRP A 137 -2.53 23.67 -13.80
CA TRP A 137 -1.31 23.22 -14.46
C TRP A 137 -0.56 22.16 -13.64
N GLY A 138 -0.92 22.01 -12.36
CA GLY A 138 -0.31 21.03 -11.46
C GLY A 138 -1.04 19.69 -11.39
N VAL A 139 -2.25 19.61 -11.97
CA VAL A 139 -3.02 18.38 -12.22
C VAL A 139 -2.78 17.96 -13.67
#